data_AF-A0A969Q1Q5-F1
#
_entry.id   AF-A0A969Q1Q5-F1
#
_cell.length_a   1.000
_cell.length_b   1.000
_cell.length_c   1.000
_cell.angle_alpha   90.00
_cell.angle_beta   90.00
_cell.angle_gamma   90.00
#
_symmetry.space_group_name_H-M   'P 1'
#
loop_
_entity.id
_entity.type
_entity.pdbx_description
1 polymer ?
#
loop_
_entity_poly.entity_id
_entity_poly.type
_entity_poly.pdbx_seq_one_letter_code
_entity_poly.pdbx_strand_id
1 'polypeptide(L)'
;MNGLSETDLPVFNLLSIGQRGVGKTVFLAGSYVELQGSRTKNSDRALWLECQDSQGKENLEAVLDYIARTGDYPPPTMKITDFNFSLNAHSRQGEKKLCAFRWWDVPGESCNFRDPDFQKMVLNSHSCCVFY
;
A
#
# COMPACT_ATOMS: atom_id res chain seq x y z
N MET A 1 -5.93 -23.82 -20.02
CA MET A 1 -5.27 -22.86 -19.10
C MET A 1 -6.30 -22.48 -18.06
N ASN A 2 -6.17 -23.03 -16.85
CA ASN A 2 -7.15 -22.82 -15.79
C ASN A 2 -7.01 -21.38 -15.27
N GLY A 3 -8.03 -20.56 -15.50
CA GLY A 3 -8.14 -19.25 -14.88
C GLY A 3 -8.28 -19.45 -13.38
N LEU A 4 -7.38 -18.84 -12.61
CA LEU A 4 -7.56 -18.69 -11.16
C LEU A 4 -8.91 -17.98 -10.95
N SER A 5 -9.76 -18.55 -10.11
CA SER A 5 -10.94 -17.84 -9.62
C SER A 5 -10.48 -16.60 -8.85
N GLU A 6 -11.24 -15.50 -8.83
CA GLU A 6 -10.86 -14.30 -8.03
C GLU A 6 -10.62 -14.64 -6.54
N THR A 7 -11.18 -15.75 -6.06
CA THR A 7 -11.02 -16.29 -4.70
C THR A 7 -9.70 -17.01 -4.44
N ASP A 8 -8.87 -17.31 -5.45
CA ASP A 8 -7.58 -18.02 -5.29
C ASP A 8 -6.35 -17.10 -5.41
N LEU A 9 -6.55 -15.80 -5.56
CA LEU A 9 -5.43 -14.88 -5.73
C LEU A 9 -4.67 -14.69 -4.40
N PRO A 10 -3.33 -14.75 -4.41
CA PRO A 10 -2.55 -14.61 -3.19
C PRO A 10 -2.71 -13.21 -2.60
N VAL A 11 -2.79 -13.15 -1.27
CA VAL A 11 -2.84 -11.91 -0.50
C VAL A 11 -1.55 -11.75 0.29
N PHE A 12 -0.84 -10.65 0.04
CA PHE A 12 0.41 -10.34 0.71
C PHE A 12 0.22 -9.21 1.72
N ASN A 13 0.63 -9.44 2.96
CA ASN A 13 0.62 -8.43 4.01
C ASN A 13 1.93 -7.64 3.97
N LEU A 14 1.86 -6.34 3.70
CA LEU A 14 2.97 -5.41 3.72
C LEU A 14 2.86 -4.53 4.97
N LEU A 15 3.99 -4.29 5.62
CA LEU A 15 4.05 -3.51 6.85
C LEU A 15 5.03 -2.35 6.71
N SER A 16 4.60 -1.13 7.02
CA SER A 16 5.48 0.02 7.16
C SER A 16 5.59 0.41 8.63
N ILE A 17 6.79 0.25 9.21
CA ILE A 17 7.07 0.54 10.63
C ILE A 17 8.22 1.52 10.78
N GLY A 18 8.21 2.30 11.86
CA GLY A 18 9.24 3.29 12.13
C GLY A 18 8.68 4.43 12.97
N GLN A 19 9.58 5.28 13.50
CA GLN A 19 9.19 6.36 14.40
C GLN A 19 8.20 7.35 13.76
N ARG A 20 7.56 8.19 14.58
CA ARG A 20 6.66 9.23 14.08
C ARG A 20 7.44 10.22 13.21
N GLY A 21 6.86 10.60 12.07
CA GLY A 21 7.44 11.62 11.18
C GLY A 21 8.49 11.13 10.18
N VAL A 22 8.88 9.85 10.20
CA VAL A 22 9.91 9.28 9.29
C VAL A 22 9.44 9.07 7.83
N GLY A 23 8.23 9.54 7.48
CA GLY A 23 7.75 9.54 6.09
C GLY A 23 7.05 8.26 5.60
N LYS A 24 6.57 7.40 6.49
CA LYS A 24 5.90 6.12 6.13
C LYS A 24 4.69 6.30 5.21
N THR A 25 3.79 7.21 5.55
CA THR A 25 2.61 7.54 4.73
C THR A 25 3.01 8.11 3.37
N VAL A 26 4.03 8.96 3.34
CA VAL A 26 4.54 9.56 2.11
C VAL A 26 5.15 8.49 1.21
N PHE A 27 5.88 7.53 1.79
CA PHE A 27 6.42 6.38 1.06
C PHE A 27 5.31 5.53 0.43
N LEU A 28 4.24 5.23 1.18
CA LEU A 28 3.08 4.50 0.68
C LEU A 28 2.40 5.26 -0.47
N ALA A 29 2.12 6.55 -0.28
CA ALA A 29 1.49 7.40 -1.29
C ALA A 29 2.35 7.55 -2.55
N GLY A 30 3.67 7.75 -2.38
CA GLY A 30 4.62 7.80 -3.49
C GLY A 30 4.70 6.47 -4.26
N SER A 31 4.72 5.34 -3.55
CA SER A 31 4.72 4.01 -4.15
C SER A 31 3.46 3.77 -4.99
N TYR A 32 2.31 4.23 -4.50
CA TYR A 32 1.06 4.17 -5.26
C TYR A 32 1.11 5.02 -6.53
N VAL A 33 1.56 6.28 -6.45
CA VAL A 33 1.66 7.17 -7.61
C VAL A 33 2.64 6.63 -8.66
N GLU A 34 3.79 6.12 -8.24
CA GLU A 34 4.80 5.54 -9.15
C GLU A 34 4.22 4.35 -9.93
N LEU A 35 3.48 3.48 -9.24
CA LEU A 35 2.84 2.32 -9.87
C LEU A 35 1.61 2.70 -10.70
N GLN A 36 0.89 3.78 -10.37
CA GLN A 36 -0.16 4.31 -11.24
C GLN A 36 0.41 4.92 -12.54
N GLY A 37 1.55 5.61 -12.47
CA GLY A 37 2.22 6.17 -13.64
C GLY A 37 2.66 5.09 -14.65
N SER A 38 2.82 3.85 -14.21
CA SER A 38 3.09 2.70 -15.08
C SER A 38 1.87 2.30 -15.94
N ARG A 39 0.64 2.57 -15.47
CA ARG A 39 -0.59 2.36 -16.25
C ARG A 39 -0.66 3.28 -17.45
N THR A 40 -0.26 4.54 -17.29
CA THR A 40 -0.38 5.58 -18.34
C THR A 40 0.68 5.47 -19.44
N LYS A 41 1.78 4.74 -19.21
CA LYS A 41 2.92 4.66 -20.15
C LYS A 41 2.70 3.73 -21.36
N ASN A 42 1.47 3.27 -21.61
CA ASN A 42 1.07 2.47 -22.76
C ASN A 42 2.05 1.33 -23.11
N SER A 43 2.53 0.64 -22.08
CA SER A 43 3.44 -0.51 -22.25
C SER A 43 2.65 -1.81 -22.19
N ASP A 44 3.02 -2.78 -23.03
CA ASP A 44 2.46 -4.14 -23.07
C ASP A 44 2.60 -4.92 -21.74
N ARG A 45 3.25 -4.34 -20.73
CA ARG A 45 3.51 -4.92 -19.41
C ARG A 45 3.26 -3.92 -18.28
N ALA A 46 2.27 -3.03 -18.44
CA ALA A 46 1.89 -2.10 -17.38
C ALA A 46 1.40 -2.88 -16.15
N LEU A 47 1.97 -2.55 -14.99
CA LEU A 47 1.50 -2.98 -13.67
C LEU A 47 0.98 -1.75 -12.92
N TRP A 48 -0.11 -1.88 -12.17
CA TRP A 48 -0.61 -0.81 -11.33
C TRP A 48 -1.30 -1.33 -10.07
N LEU A 49 -1.34 -0.49 -9.06
CA LEU A 49 -2.14 -0.73 -7.86
C LEU A 49 -3.51 -0.11 -8.02
N GLU A 50 -4.54 -0.79 -7.54
CA GLU A 50 -5.90 -0.29 -7.45
C GLU A 50 -6.42 -0.48 -6.04
N CYS A 51 -6.92 0.59 -5.41
CA CYS A 51 -7.53 0.52 -4.09
C CYS A 51 -8.82 -0.31 -4.17
N GLN A 52 -8.97 -1.27 -3.26
CA GLN A 52 -10.13 -2.16 -3.20
C GLN A 52 -11.26 -1.58 -2.35
N ASP A 53 -10.96 -0.59 -1.50
CA ASP A 53 -11.94 0.06 -0.63
C ASP A 53 -11.92 1.59 -0.81
N SER A 54 -13.11 2.20 -0.70
CA SER A 54 -13.29 3.63 -0.92
C SER A 54 -12.61 4.48 0.15
N GLN A 55 -12.57 4.00 1.40
CA GLN A 55 -11.97 4.72 2.51
C GLN A 55 -10.46 4.86 2.36
N GLY A 56 -9.77 3.77 2.01
CA GLY A 56 -8.35 3.74 1.73
C GLY A 56 -8.01 4.61 0.52
N LYS A 57 -8.85 4.60 -0.51
CA LYS A 57 -8.72 5.52 -1.66
C LYS A 57 -8.84 6.98 -1.23
N GLU A 58 -9.89 7.36 -0.52
CA GLU A 58 -10.11 8.72 -0.02
C GLU A 58 -8.96 9.19 0.88
N ASN A 59 -8.47 8.32 1.77
CA ASN A 59 -7.34 8.63 2.64
C ASN A 59 -6.06 8.89 1.83
N LEU A 60 -5.84 8.10 0.78
CA LEU A 60 -4.68 8.24 -0.10
C LEU A 60 -4.77 9.51 -0.95
N GLU A 61 -5.94 9.79 -1.51
CA GLU A 61 -6.23 11.02 -2.26
C GLU A 61 -6.06 12.25 -1.38
N ALA A 62 -6.55 12.24 -0.14
CA ALA A 62 -6.34 13.33 0.81
C ALA A 62 -4.85 13.59 1.11
N VAL A 63 -4.03 12.55 1.21
CA VAL A 63 -2.57 12.68 1.37
C VAL A 63 -1.94 13.32 0.13
N LEU A 64 -2.29 12.83 -1.05
CA LEU A 64 -1.76 13.34 -2.32
C LEU A 64 -2.18 14.79 -2.57
N ASP A 65 -3.44 15.12 -2.32
CA ASP A 65 -3.99 16.47 -2.45
C ASP A 65 -3.34 17.44 -1.46
N TYR A 66 -3.07 17.00 -0.23
CA TYR A 66 -2.34 17.82 0.73
C TYR A 66 -0.96 18.18 0.17
N ILE A 67 -0.17 17.18 -0.25
CA ILE A 67 1.18 17.37 -0.78
C ILE A 67 1.15 18.27 -2.02
N ALA A 68 0.22 18.04 -2.95
CA ALA A 68 0.09 18.82 -4.17
C ALA A 68 -0.27 20.28 -3.90
N ARG A 69 -1.10 20.55 -2.89
CA ARG A 69 -1.56 21.91 -2.55
C ARG A 69 -0.55 22.69 -1.72
N THR A 70 0.13 22.05 -0.78
CA THR A 70 1.01 22.75 0.18
C THR A 70 2.49 22.68 -0.21
N GLY A 71 2.91 21.64 -0.93
CA GLY A 71 4.31 21.28 -1.12
C GLY A 71 4.96 20.64 0.12
N ASP A 72 4.20 20.45 1.20
CA ASP A 72 4.65 19.90 2.47
C ASP A 72 4.22 18.44 2.65
N TYR A 73 4.92 17.71 3.53
CA TYR A 73 4.49 16.38 3.94
C TYR A 73 3.27 16.44 4.88
N PRO A 74 2.34 15.48 4.77
CA PRO A 74 1.16 15.44 5.62
C PRO A 74 1.56 15.27 7.09
N PRO A 75 0.67 15.65 8.03
CA PRO A 75 0.86 15.35 9.44
C PRO A 75 1.11 13.85 9.67
N PRO A 76 1.94 13.48 10.67
CA PRO A 76 2.25 12.07 10.92
C PRO A 76 1.01 11.22 11.26
N THR A 77 1.00 9.95 10.83
CA THR A 77 -0.07 8.99 11.08
C THR A 77 -0.33 8.82 12.58
N MET A 78 -1.57 9.08 13.00
CA MET A 78 -1.99 8.99 14.41
C MET A 78 -2.68 7.66 14.76
N LYS A 79 -3.11 6.89 13.76
CA LYS A 79 -3.79 5.60 13.91
C LYS A 79 -3.24 4.62 12.88
N ILE A 80 -3.30 3.33 13.20
CA ILE A 80 -3.01 2.28 12.23
C ILE A 80 -4.02 2.42 11.09
N THR A 81 -3.52 2.51 9.87
CA THR A 81 -4.33 2.55 8.65
C THR A 81 -3.91 1.40 7.76
N ASP A 82 -4.86 0.57 7.34
CA ASP A 82 -4.66 -0.43 6.31
C ASP A 82 -5.18 0.09 4.96
N PHE A 83 -4.42 -0.22 3.91
CA PHE A 83 -4.78 0.07 2.53
C PHE A 83 -4.81 -1.26 1.78
N ASN A 84 -5.98 -1.60 1.24
CA ASN A 84 -6.15 -2.82 0.47
C ASN A 84 -5.99 -2.50 -1.01
N PHE A 85 -4.97 -3.09 -1.65
CA PHE A 85 -4.69 -2.91 -3.06
C PHE A 85 -4.85 -4.21 -3.83
N SER A 86 -5.36 -4.16 -5.06
CA SER A 86 -5.06 -5.18 -6.08
C SER A 86 -3.88 -4.74 -6.92
N LEU A 87 -2.96 -5.68 -7.18
CA LEU A 87 -1.99 -5.52 -8.25
C LEU A 87 -2.61 -6.03 -9.54
N ASN A 88 -2.76 -5.15 -10.49
CA ASN A 88 -3.30 -5.45 -11.80
C ASN A 88 -2.21 -5.33 -12.86
N ALA A 89 -2.38 -6.08 -13.94
CA ALA A 89 -1.48 -6.07 -15.08
C ALA A 89 -2.26 -5.99 -16.39
N HIS A 90 -1.69 -5.29 -17.37
CA HIS A 90 -2.17 -5.37 -18.74
C HIS A 90 -1.50 -6.56 -19.41
N SER A 91 -2.28 -7.37 -20.10
CA SER A 91 -1.81 -8.48 -20.92
C SER A 91 -2.41 -8.38 -22.33
N ARG A 92 -1.89 -9.16 -23.27
CA ARG A 92 -2.47 -9.26 -24.62
C ARG A 92 -3.94 -9.73 -24.62
N GLN A 93 -4.41 -10.33 -23.52
CA GLN A 93 -5.77 -10.82 -23.36
C GLN A 93 -6.65 -9.84 -22.54
N GLY A 94 -6.15 -8.66 -22.21
CA GLY A 94 -6.82 -7.66 -21.38
C GLY A 94 -6.19 -7.51 -19.99
N GLU A 95 -6.88 -6.76 -19.13
CA GLU A 95 -6.47 -6.53 -17.76
C GLU A 95 -6.71 -7.77 -16.90
N LYS A 96 -5.76 -8.09 -16.02
CA LYS A 96 -5.86 -9.20 -15.07
C LYS A 96 -5.32 -8.81 -13.71
N LYS A 97 -6.06 -9.17 -12.66
CA LYS A 97 -5.60 -9.12 -11.27
C LYS A 97 -4.59 -10.24 -10.99
N LEU A 98 -3.42 -9.88 -10.47
CA LEU A 98 -2.33 -10.80 -10.18
C LEU A 98 -2.31 -11.27 -8.72
N CYS A 99 -2.53 -10.33 -7.79
CA CYS A 99 -2.56 -10.58 -6.35
C CYS A 99 -3.24 -9.40 -5.64
N ALA A 100 -3.39 -9.51 -4.32
CA ALA A 100 -3.77 -8.41 -3.46
C ALA A 100 -2.68 -8.09 -2.44
N PHE A 101 -2.58 -6.82 -2.04
CA PHE A 101 -1.76 -6.35 -0.95
C PHE A 101 -2.64 -5.79 0.16
N ARG A 102 -2.35 -6.16 1.40
CA ARG A 102 -2.82 -5.45 2.59
C ARG A 102 -1.65 -4.66 3.13
N TRP A 103 -1.63 -3.36 2.92
CA TRP A 103 -0.53 -2.50 3.33
C TRP A 103 -0.89 -1.71 4.57
N TRP A 104 -0.21 -2.02 5.66
CA TRP A 104 -0.38 -1.39 6.97
C TRP A 104 0.63 -0.26 7.16
N ASP A 105 0.16 0.97 7.35
CA ASP A 105 0.95 2.09 7.88
C ASP A 105 0.74 2.18 9.39
N VAL A 106 1.79 1.85 10.16
CA VAL A 106 1.71 1.68 11.62
C VAL A 106 2.30 2.90 12.33
N PRO A 107 1.59 3.62 13.21
CA PRO A 107 2.14 4.71 13.99
C PRO A 107 3.40 4.30 14.75
N GLY A 108 4.34 5.23 14.90
CA GLY A 108 5.62 4.93 15.55
C GLY A 108 5.45 4.53 17.01
N GLU A 109 4.46 5.10 17.67
CA GLU A 109 4.06 4.80 19.04
C GLU A 109 3.57 3.36 19.21
N SER A 110 3.02 2.76 18.15
CA SER A 110 2.54 1.37 18.12
C SER A 110 3.67 0.37 17.81
N CYS A 111 4.87 0.84 17.45
CA CYS A 111 6.02 -0.01 17.14
C CYS A 111 6.72 -0.48 18.43
N ASN A 112 6.03 -1.26 19.27
CA ASN A 112 6.56 -1.79 20.52
C ASN A 112 6.86 -3.29 20.41
N PHE A 113 8.14 -3.66 20.36
CA PHE A 113 8.58 -5.05 20.26
C PHE A 113 8.21 -5.94 21.47
N ARG A 114 7.75 -5.35 22.58
CA ARG A 114 7.25 -6.10 23.75
C ARG A 114 5.73 -6.32 23.70
N ASP A 115 5.03 -5.68 22.77
CA ASP A 115 3.61 -5.86 22.56
C ASP A 115 3.37 -7.13 21.72
N PRO A 116 2.66 -8.15 22.26
CA PRO A 116 2.35 -9.37 21.52
C PRO A 116 1.55 -9.14 20.25
N ASP A 117 0.69 -8.13 20.21
CA ASP A 117 -0.12 -7.83 19.03
C ASP A 117 0.76 -7.24 17.91
N PHE A 118 1.71 -6.38 18.27
CA PHE A 118 2.71 -5.88 17.33
C PHE A 118 3.63 -7.00 16.84
N GLN A 119 4.09 -7.89 17.73
CA GLN A 119 4.88 -9.06 17.31
C GLN A 119 4.10 -9.94 16.33
N LYS A 120 2.82 -10.20 16.62
CA LYS A 120 1.95 -10.97 15.74
C LYS A 120 1.75 -10.29 14.39
N MET A 121 1.61 -8.97 14.35
CA MET A 121 1.52 -8.20 13.11
C MET A 121 2.79 -8.34 12.27
N VAL A 122 3.97 -8.19 12.88
CA VAL A 122 5.26 -8.36 12.21
C VAL A 122 5.44 -9.79 11.69
N LEU A 123 5.15 -10.80 12.52
CA LEU A 123 5.30 -12.21 12.16
C LEU A 123 4.33 -12.68 11.06
N ASN A 124 3.17 -12.02 10.91
CA ASN A 124 2.20 -12.29 9.84
C ASN A 124 2.42 -11.43 8.58
N SER A 125 3.42 -10.54 8.59
CA SER A 125 3.79 -9.76 7.42
C SER A 125 4.61 -10.61 6.45
N HIS A 126 4.35 -10.46 5.15
CA HIS A 126 5.17 -11.06 4.09
C HIS A 126 6.36 -10.17 3.75
N SER A 127 6.26 -8.87 4.02
CA SER A 127 7.33 -7.90 3.87
C SER A 127 7.16 -6.76 4.86
N CYS A 128 8.29 -6.20 5.31
CA CYS A 128 8.33 -5.10 6.26
C CYS A 128 9.32 -4.03 5.77
N CYS A 129 8.81 -2.82 5.55
CA CYS A 129 9.60 -1.62 5.32
C CYS A 129 9.87 -0.94 6.66
N VAL A 130 11.13 -0.92 7.07
CA VAL A 130 11.58 -0.31 8.33
C VAL A 130 12.20 1.05 8.04
N PHE A 131 11.69 2.08 8.70
CA PHE A 131 12.14 3.47 8.57
C PHE A 131 12.76 3.92 9.90
N TYR A 132 13.96 4.51 9.84
CA TYR A 132 14.76 4.95 10.98
C TYR A 132 15.11 6.42 10.89
#